data_AF-A0A7W2FW76-F1
#
_entry.id   AF-A0A7W2FW76-F1
#
_cell.length_a   1.000
_cell.length_b   1.000
_cell.length_c   1.000
_cell.angle_alpha   90.00
_cell.angle_beta   90.00
_cell.angle_gamma   90.00
#
_symmetry.space_group_name_H-M   'P 1'
#
loop_
_entity.id
_entity.type
_entity.pdbx_description
1 polymer ?
#
loop_
_entity_poly.entity_id
_entity_poly.type
_entity_poly.pdbx_seq_one_letter_code
_entity_poly.pdbx_strand_id
1 'polypeptide(L)'
;MLENKNYLRKLMLTVTELLVGQKETEIVNILNDSEISCEEVHYDNWNGGTTYYSINIITNVEQFIKILPIQDVIEDKIKQNLELILRTLENEKISSICIIPQSTQQIQWDKIINLYSKDEFVSEINYLKDIMIAVATGSKMIQDVNNEYQKKYLKFNEAMRSLGLENPNPYSQLWQWYGKWSSGELPQYKDRRTFIGKMFEKLLKLTMESQQSELLNISVNLNGWDRIERSVREIKFRISQAQVEEQFQAVGLLCRDTIISLAQEVYNPEKHKILDNIDVSRTDAKRMLDAYFSSEIPGKTNENLRRYARSSNDLANDLTHRRTATVKEASICVSATISLVNLIGILENRQM
;
A
#
# COMPACT_ATOMS: atom_id res chain seq x y z
N MET A 1 29.48 24.80 -6.74
CA MET A 1 28.07 25.26 -6.61
C MET A 1 27.09 24.11 -6.74
N LEU A 2 27.42 23.10 -7.55
CA LEU A 2 26.59 21.92 -7.78
C LEU A 2 26.26 21.09 -6.53
N GLU A 3 27.08 21.16 -5.46
CA GLU A 3 26.77 20.53 -4.17
C GLU A 3 25.57 21.16 -3.44
N ASN A 4 25.19 22.39 -3.80
CA ASN A 4 24.03 23.03 -3.22
C ASN A 4 22.74 22.37 -3.75
N LYS A 5 22.06 21.59 -2.88
CA LYS A 5 20.84 20.86 -3.22
C LYS A 5 19.76 21.70 -3.92
N ASN A 6 19.57 22.96 -3.52
CA ASN A 6 18.57 23.83 -4.14
C ASN A 6 18.97 24.28 -5.54
N TYR A 7 20.27 24.50 -5.76
CA TYR A 7 20.80 24.85 -7.07
C TYR A 7 20.75 23.65 -8.02
N LEU A 8 21.22 22.48 -7.57
CA LEU A 8 21.12 21.22 -8.31
C LEU A 8 19.68 20.93 -8.71
N ARG A 9 18.72 21.08 -7.79
CA ARG A 9 17.30 20.86 -8.08
C ARG A 9 16.80 21.77 -9.21
N LYS A 10 17.19 23.05 -9.23
CA LYS A 10 16.81 23.97 -10.31
C LYS A 10 17.41 23.56 -11.65
N LEU A 11 18.68 23.14 -11.67
CA LEU A 11 19.33 22.65 -12.88
C LEU A 11 18.65 21.40 -13.43
N MET A 12 18.35 20.44 -12.56
CA MET A 12 17.68 19.20 -12.96
C MET A 12 16.25 19.45 -13.45
N LEU A 13 15.52 20.41 -12.87
CA LEU A 13 14.22 20.83 -13.41
C LEU A 13 14.35 21.37 -14.84
N THR A 14 15.36 22.20 -15.11
CA THR A 14 15.64 22.69 -16.47
C THR A 14 16.00 21.54 -17.43
N VAL A 15 16.81 20.57 -16.99
CA VAL A 15 17.11 19.37 -17.79
C VAL A 15 15.82 18.59 -18.11
N THR A 16 14.96 18.38 -17.12
CA THR A 16 13.67 17.70 -17.31
C THR A 16 12.81 18.44 -18.32
N GLU A 17 12.71 19.78 -18.25
CA GLU A 17 11.95 20.59 -19.23
C GLU A 17 12.51 20.49 -20.66
N LEU A 18 13.85 20.46 -20.82
CA LEU A 18 14.49 20.26 -22.12
C LEU A 18 14.15 18.88 -22.70
N LEU A 19 14.16 17.83 -21.85
CA LEU A 19 13.84 16.46 -22.26
C LEU A 19 12.36 16.27 -22.61
N VAL A 20 11.46 16.99 -21.92
CA VAL A 20 10.04 17.08 -22.31
C VAL A 20 9.92 17.65 -23.73
N GLY A 21 10.64 18.73 -24.03
CA GLY A 21 10.69 19.33 -25.37
C GLY A 21 11.25 18.38 -26.44
N GLN A 22 12.16 17.48 -26.05
CA GLN A 22 12.76 16.45 -26.93
C GLN A 22 11.89 15.19 -27.06
N LYS A 23 10.75 15.11 -26.34
CA LYS A 23 9.87 13.94 -26.27
C LYS A 23 10.51 12.68 -25.69
N GLU A 24 11.49 12.85 -24.81
CA GLU A 24 12.20 11.75 -24.12
C GLU A 24 11.40 11.29 -22.88
N THR A 25 10.20 10.76 -23.08
CA THR A 25 9.22 10.50 -22.00
C THR A 25 9.74 9.53 -20.94
N GLU A 26 10.54 8.54 -21.34
CA GLU A 26 11.10 7.54 -20.41
C GLU A 26 12.11 8.17 -19.45
N ILE A 27 12.98 9.05 -19.96
CA ILE A 27 13.98 9.78 -19.16
C ILE A 27 13.28 10.75 -18.20
N VAL A 28 12.25 11.45 -18.67
CA VAL A 28 11.46 12.38 -17.85
C VAL A 28 10.82 11.67 -16.67
N ASN A 29 10.23 10.48 -16.88
CA ASN A 29 9.63 9.70 -15.80
C ASN A 29 10.68 9.31 -14.74
N ILE A 30 11.88 8.88 -15.16
CA ILE A 30 12.98 8.56 -14.25
C ILE A 30 13.36 9.77 -13.41
N LEU A 31 13.55 10.94 -14.03
CA LEU A 31 13.96 12.16 -13.32
C LEU A 31 12.91 12.66 -12.33
N ASN A 32 11.63 12.48 -12.63
CA ASN A 32 10.54 12.92 -11.75
C ASN A 32 10.38 12.01 -10.51
N ASP A 33 10.63 10.72 -10.67
CA ASP A 33 10.39 9.71 -9.63
C ASP A 33 11.65 9.36 -8.80
N SER A 34 12.80 9.97 -9.11
CA SER A 34 14.08 9.66 -8.48
C SER A 34 14.56 10.74 -7.50
N GLU A 35 15.29 10.32 -6.46
CA GLU A 35 16.09 11.24 -5.65
C GLU A 35 17.39 11.57 -6.38
N ILE A 36 17.79 12.84 -6.40
CA ILE A 36 19.01 13.29 -7.10
C ILE A 36 19.98 13.89 -6.10
N SER A 37 21.21 13.36 -6.10
CA SER A 37 22.33 13.90 -5.32
C SER A 37 23.53 14.20 -6.22
N CYS A 38 24.44 15.02 -5.71
CA CYS A 38 25.66 15.42 -6.39
C CYS A 38 26.82 15.30 -5.41
N GLU A 39 27.92 14.71 -5.86
CA GLU A 39 29.13 14.47 -5.08
C GLU A 39 30.35 14.97 -5.85
N GLU A 40 31.26 15.66 -5.17
CA GLU A 40 32.58 15.98 -5.72
C GLU A 40 33.43 14.71 -5.78
N VAL A 41 33.93 14.39 -6.97
CA VAL A 41 34.71 13.16 -7.21
C VAL A 41 36.19 13.47 -7.38
N HIS A 42 36.50 14.65 -7.91
CA HIS A 42 37.87 15.06 -8.20
C HIS A 42 37.98 16.58 -8.29
N TYR A 43 39.13 17.12 -7.91
CA TYR A 43 39.50 18.51 -8.12
C TYR A 43 40.88 18.56 -8.77
N ASP A 44 40.98 19.21 -9.93
CA ASP A 44 42.28 19.50 -10.54
C ASP A 44 42.86 20.81 -9.98
N ASN A 45 44.16 20.84 -9.71
CA ASN A 45 44.84 22.03 -9.18
C ASN A 45 45.39 22.94 -10.29
N TRP A 46 44.86 22.85 -11.52
CA TRP A 46 45.40 23.53 -12.68
C TRP A 46 44.58 24.80 -13.00
N ASN A 47 45.25 25.95 -13.19
CA ASN A 47 44.65 27.20 -13.70
C ASN A 47 43.45 27.72 -12.89
N GLY A 48 43.56 27.73 -11.56
CA GLY A 48 42.46 28.12 -10.67
C GLY A 48 41.56 26.96 -10.26
N GLY A 49 41.78 25.79 -10.86
CA GLY A 49 41.27 24.49 -10.49
C GLY A 49 39.83 24.22 -10.94
N THR A 50 39.61 23.01 -11.43
CA THR A 50 38.30 22.52 -11.89
C THR A 50 37.80 21.43 -10.97
N THR A 51 36.59 21.59 -10.44
CA THR A 51 35.90 20.56 -9.68
C THR A 51 35.06 19.69 -10.61
N TYR A 52 35.20 18.38 -10.48
CA TYR A 52 34.46 17.37 -11.21
C TYR A 52 33.45 16.69 -10.30
N TYR A 53 32.20 16.66 -10.74
CA TYR A 53 31.07 16.15 -9.98
C TYR A 53 30.49 14.88 -10.61
N SER A 54 30.04 13.96 -9.78
CA SER A 54 29.15 12.86 -10.17
C SER A 54 27.75 13.17 -9.67
N ILE A 55 26.75 12.97 -10.53
CA ILE A 55 25.35 13.09 -10.14
C ILE A 55 24.75 11.70 -10.06
N ASN A 56 24.23 11.38 -8.89
CA ASN A 56 23.57 10.11 -8.64
C ASN A 56 22.05 10.31 -8.74
N ILE A 57 21.42 9.52 -9.61
CA ILE A 57 19.96 9.47 -9.79
C ILE A 57 19.50 8.17 -9.17
N ILE A 58 18.87 8.27 -8.01
CA ILE A 58 18.50 7.13 -7.18
C ILE A 58 17.06 6.74 -7.50
N THR A 59 16.89 5.57 -8.13
CA THR A 59 15.59 5.05 -8.55
C THR A 59 15.28 3.72 -7.87
N ASN A 60 13.99 3.33 -7.85
CA ASN A 60 13.59 2.04 -7.28
C ASN A 60 14.06 0.86 -8.16
N VAL A 61 14.21 -0.32 -7.56
CA VAL A 61 14.75 -1.51 -8.24
C VAL A 61 13.91 -1.93 -9.45
N GLU A 62 12.57 -1.83 -9.38
CA GLU A 62 11.70 -2.23 -10.48
C GLU A 62 11.91 -1.35 -11.72
N GLN A 63 12.00 -0.03 -11.51
CA GLN A 63 12.27 0.94 -12.56
C GLN A 63 13.69 0.79 -13.11
N PHE A 64 14.67 0.56 -12.24
CA PHE A 64 16.05 0.28 -12.66
C PHE A 64 16.14 -0.93 -13.59
N ILE A 65 15.44 -2.04 -13.26
CA ILE A 65 15.43 -3.25 -14.11
C ILE A 65 14.86 -2.97 -15.50
N LYS A 66 13.83 -2.12 -15.60
CA LYS A 66 13.21 -1.75 -16.90
C LYS A 66 14.20 -1.02 -17.81
N ILE A 67 15.02 -0.14 -17.23
CA ILE A 67 15.94 0.72 -17.98
C ILE A 67 17.34 0.13 -18.14
N LEU A 68 17.67 -0.92 -17.37
CA LEU A 68 18.98 -1.57 -17.37
C LEU A 68 19.55 -1.85 -18.78
N PRO A 69 18.75 -2.30 -19.78
CA PRO A 69 19.26 -2.54 -21.13
C PRO A 69 19.72 -1.27 -21.88
N ILE A 70 19.24 -0.10 -21.47
CA ILE A 70 19.47 1.20 -22.13
C ILE A 70 20.06 2.25 -21.17
N GLN A 71 20.57 1.82 -20.01
CA GLN A 71 21.04 2.71 -18.94
C GLN A 71 22.07 3.73 -19.43
N ASP A 72 23.13 3.27 -20.10
CA ASP A 72 24.21 4.15 -20.58
C ASP A 72 23.69 5.23 -21.54
N VAL A 73 22.72 4.88 -22.39
CA VAL A 73 22.10 5.82 -23.34
C VAL A 73 21.35 6.93 -22.60
N ILE A 74 20.64 6.56 -21.52
CA ILE A 74 19.90 7.50 -20.69
C ILE A 74 20.87 8.40 -19.93
N GLU A 75 21.89 7.84 -19.29
CA GLU A 75 22.92 8.57 -18.54
C GLU A 75 23.64 9.59 -19.42
N ASP A 76 24.08 9.18 -20.62
CA ASP A 76 24.72 10.05 -21.60
C ASP A 76 23.80 11.18 -22.06
N LYS A 77 22.52 10.88 -22.30
CA LYS A 77 21.55 11.87 -22.73
C LYS A 77 21.29 12.92 -21.65
N ILE A 78 21.19 12.51 -20.38
CA ILE A 78 21.06 13.41 -19.24
C ILE A 78 22.33 14.27 -19.12
N LYS A 79 23.52 13.65 -19.21
CA LYS A 79 24.80 14.33 -19.14
C LYS A 79 24.91 15.43 -20.19
N GLN A 80 24.62 15.11 -21.45
CA GLN A 80 24.66 16.06 -22.55
C GLN A 80 23.75 17.27 -22.30
N ASN A 81 22.50 17.04 -21.89
CA ASN A 81 21.57 18.14 -21.60
C ASN A 81 22.02 18.99 -20.41
N LEU A 82 22.60 18.38 -19.39
CA LEU A 82 23.13 19.11 -18.25
C LEU A 82 24.37 19.94 -18.63
N GLU A 83 25.26 19.39 -19.44
CA GLU A 83 26.43 20.11 -19.98
C GLU A 83 26.02 21.31 -20.84
N LEU A 84 24.87 21.28 -21.54
CA LEU A 84 24.33 22.46 -22.25
C LEU A 84 24.08 23.63 -21.31
N ILE A 85 23.61 23.34 -20.10
CA ILE A 85 23.23 24.36 -19.11
C ILE A 85 24.46 24.86 -18.36
N LEU A 86 25.46 24.00 -18.14
CA LEU A 86 26.66 24.32 -17.37
C LEU A 86 27.77 24.96 -18.21
N ARG A 87 27.55 25.22 -19.52
CA ARG A 87 28.57 25.83 -20.42
C ARG A 87 29.16 27.15 -19.92
N THR A 88 28.42 27.88 -19.10
CA THR A 88 28.86 29.16 -18.52
C THR A 88 29.73 29.01 -17.27
N LEU A 89 29.87 27.80 -16.74
CA LEU A 89 30.72 27.51 -15.59
C LEU A 89 32.08 27.02 -16.06
N GLU A 90 33.13 27.80 -15.82
CA GLU A 90 34.48 27.48 -16.28
C GLU A 90 35.18 26.42 -15.42
N ASN A 91 34.86 26.39 -14.11
CA ASN A 91 35.58 25.60 -13.11
C ASN A 91 34.75 24.45 -12.49
N GLU A 92 33.57 24.16 -13.03
CA GLU A 92 32.72 23.06 -12.56
C GLU A 92 32.31 22.18 -13.75
N LYS A 93 32.61 20.88 -13.67
CA LYS A 93 32.31 19.91 -14.74
C LYS A 93 31.60 18.68 -14.21
N ILE A 94 30.83 18.04 -15.08
CA ILE A 94 30.19 16.76 -14.80
C ILE A 94 31.10 15.62 -15.29
N SER A 95 31.59 14.82 -14.35
CA SER A 95 32.33 13.60 -14.65
C SER A 95 31.40 12.52 -15.18
N SER A 96 30.33 12.25 -14.42
CA SER A 96 29.40 11.13 -14.67
C SER A 96 27.99 11.45 -14.20
N ILE A 97 27.02 10.84 -14.87
CA ILE A 97 25.65 10.66 -14.39
C ILE A 97 25.52 9.17 -14.09
N CYS A 98 25.10 8.80 -12.89
CA CYS A 98 24.96 7.41 -12.47
C CYS A 98 23.52 7.18 -12.00
N ILE A 99 22.77 6.35 -12.72
CA ILE A 99 21.48 5.85 -12.26
C ILE A 99 21.75 4.63 -11.40
N ILE A 100 21.35 4.69 -10.12
CA ILE A 100 21.62 3.62 -9.17
C ILE A 100 20.32 3.09 -8.58
N PRO A 101 20.16 1.75 -8.48
CA PRO A 101 19.01 1.17 -7.81
C PRO A 101 19.16 1.35 -6.30
N GLN A 102 18.11 1.84 -5.66
CA GLN A 102 17.95 1.77 -4.23
C GLN A 102 16.70 0.97 -3.91
N SER A 103 16.85 -0.01 -3.03
CA SER A 103 15.71 -0.69 -2.43
C SER A 103 14.97 0.34 -1.58
N THR A 104 13.83 0.81 -2.06
CA THR A 104 12.89 1.47 -1.17
C THR A 104 12.39 0.41 -0.21
N GLN A 105 12.45 0.68 1.09
CA GLN A 105 11.92 -0.23 2.08
C GLN A 105 10.39 -0.25 1.91
N GLN A 106 9.90 -1.05 0.98
CA GLN A 106 8.48 -1.16 0.71
C GLN A 106 7.85 -1.91 1.86
N ILE A 107 6.85 -1.28 2.48
CA ILE A 107 6.05 -1.94 3.50
C ILE A 107 5.30 -3.08 2.82
N GLN A 108 5.60 -4.31 3.24
CA GLN A 108 4.92 -5.51 2.75
C GLN A 108 3.54 -5.62 3.42
N TRP A 109 2.59 -4.81 2.95
CA TRP A 109 1.25 -4.70 3.52
C TRP A 109 0.52 -6.04 3.67
N ASP A 110 0.80 -6.99 2.77
CA ASP A 110 0.21 -8.34 2.81
C ASP A 110 0.57 -9.11 4.10
N LYS A 111 1.67 -8.78 4.76
CA LYS A 111 2.08 -9.41 6.03
C LYS A 111 1.23 -8.99 7.22
N ILE A 112 0.51 -7.88 7.11
CA ILE A 112 -0.32 -7.34 8.21
C ILE A 112 -1.77 -7.14 7.81
N ILE A 113 -2.21 -7.64 6.65
CA ILE A 113 -3.55 -7.39 6.12
C ILE A 113 -4.67 -7.94 7.00
N ASN A 114 -4.37 -8.94 7.83
CA ASN A 114 -5.25 -9.46 8.88
C ASN A 114 -5.37 -8.53 10.10
N LEU A 115 -4.38 -7.65 10.32
CA LEU A 115 -4.36 -6.70 11.43
C LEU A 115 -4.87 -5.32 11.00
N TYR A 116 -4.36 -4.81 9.88
CA TYR A 116 -4.62 -3.46 9.37
C TYR A 116 -4.57 -3.42 7.83
N SER A 117 -5.46 -2.64 7.23
CA SER A 117 -5.21 -2.03 5.92
C SER A 117 -4.15 -0.94 6.03
N LYS A 118 -3.64 -0.43 4.90
CA LYS A 118 -2.73 0.73 4.90
C LYS A 118 -3.33 1.92 5.64
N ASP A 119 -4.58 2.26 5.34
CA ASP A 119 -5.27 3.42 5.93
C ASP A 119 -5.56 3.23 7.42
N GLU A 120 -5.93 2.02 7.82
CA GLU A 120 -6.11 1.69 9.25
C GLU A 120 -4.79 1.76 10.01
N PHE A 121 -3.69 1.30 9.41
CA PHE A 121 -2.36 1.37 10.03
C PHE A 121 -1.93 2.82 10.23
N VAL A 122 -2.14 3.68 9.22
CA VAL A 122 -1.90 5.13 9.34
C VAL A 122 -2.79 5.75 10.42
N SER A 123 -4.07 5.37 10.46
CA SER A 123 -5.01 5.83 11.48
C SER A 123 -4.58 5.41 12.88
N GLU A 124 -4.03 4.20 13.03
CA GLU A 124 -3.53 3.69 14.31
C GLU A 124 -2.27 4.44 14.76
N ILE A 125 -1.34 4.76 13.84
CA ILE A 125 -0.18 5.62 14.16
C ILE A 125 -0.64 6.98 14.68
N ASN A 126 -1.61 7.61 14.00
CA ASN A 126 -2.15 8.90 14.39
C ASN A 126 -2.86 8.81 15.75
N TYR A 127 -3.65 7.76 15.99
CA TYR A 127 -4.26 7.51 17.29
C TYR A 127 -3.21 7.46 18.41
N LEU A 128 -2.16 6.65 18.26
CA LEU A 128 -1.11 6.47 19.28
C LEU A 128 -0.36 7.78 19.54
N LYS A 129 -0.05 8.54 18.48
CA LYS A 129 0.53 9.88 18.59
C LYS A 129 -0.39 10.84 19.35
N ASP A 130 -1.65 10.92 18.96
CA ASP A 130 -2.58 11.92 19.48
C ASP A 130 -2.99 11.63 20.92
N ILE A 131 -3.16 10.37 21.29
CA ILE A 131 -3.49 10.00 22.67
C ILE A 131 -2.32 10.28 23.62
N MET A 132 -1.08 10.04 23.18
CA MET A 132 0.13 10.40 23.93
C MET A 132 0.25 11.91 24.12
N ILE A 133 -0.08 12.71 23.09
CA ILE A 133 -0.12 14.17 23.20
C ILE A 133 -1.22 14.58 24.18
N ALA A 134 -2.43 14.05 24.03
CA ALA A 134 -3.60 14.44 24.82
C ALA A 134 -3.40 14.25 26.32
N VAL A 135 -2.81 13.13 26.75
CA VAL A 135 -2.50 12.92 28.18
C VAL A 135 -1.35 13.80 28.66
N ALA A 136 -0.38 14.06 27.79
CA ALA A 136 0.76 14.91 28.11
C ALA A 136 0.40 16.41 28.13
N THR A 137 -0.73 16.82 27.57
CA THR A 137 -1.23 18.21 27.60
C THR A 137 -2.43 18.40 28.53
N GLY A 138 -2.79 17.38 29.32
CA GLY A 138 -3.90 17.43 30.28
C GLY A 138 -5.29 17.40 29.64
N SER A 139 -5.40 17.07 28.34
CA SER A 139 -6.67 17.00 27.61
C SER A 139 -7.44 15.69 27.88
N LYS A 140 -6.75 14.64 28.32
CA LYS A 140 -7.35 13.37 28.75
C LYS A 140 -6.62 12.85 29.99
N MET A 141 -7.34 12.15 30.87
CA MET A 141 -6.74 11.51 32.05
C MET A 141 -6.21 10.14 31.70
N ILE A 142 -4.98 9.82 32.13
CA ILE A 142 -4.31 8.54 31.82
C ILE A 142 -5.16 7.34 32.26
N GLN A 143 -5.75 7.42 33.45
CA GLN A 143 -6.56 6.34 34.04
C GLN A 143 -7.73 5.90 33.13
N ASP A 144 -8.30 6.82 32.35
CA ASP A 144 -9.47 6.55 31.52
C ASP A 144 -9.11 5.85 30.21
N VAL A 145 -7.89 6.08 29.70
CA VAL A 145 -7.50 5.69 28.33
C VAL A 145 -6.34 4.71 28.26
N ASN A 146 -5.60 4.50 29.35
CA ASN A 146 -4.40 3.66 29.35
C ASN A 146 -4.70 2.20 28.96
N ASN A 147 -5.85 1.65 29.36
CA ASN A 147 -6.22 0.27 29.00
C ASN A 147 -6.48 0.12 27.49
N GLU A 148 -7.16 1.09 26.87
CA GLU A 148 -7.39 1.09 25.42
C GLU A 148 -6.08 1.29 24.66
N TYR A 149 -5.26 2.24 25.13
CA TYR A 149 -3.92 2.49 24.59
C TYR A 149 -3.05 1.23 24.60
N GLN A 150 -3.00 0.49 25.71
CA GLN A 150 -2.20 -0.74 25.81
C GLN A 150 -2.65 -1.80 24.80
N LYS A 151 -3.96 -2.00 24.63
CA LYS A 151 -4.50 -2.94 23.63
C LYS A 151 -4.08 -2.58 22.22
N LYS A 152 -4.23 -1.31 21.86
CA LYS A 152 -3.84 -0.77 20.55
C LYS A 152 -2.33 -0.82 20.33
N TYR A 153 -1.54 -0.47 21.35
CA TYR A 153 -0.08 -0.59 21.32
C TYR A 153 0.38 -2.02 21.06
N LEU A 154 -0.22 -3.03 21.73
CA LEU A 154 0.13 -4.44 21.52
C LEU A 154 -0.16 -4.89 20.09
N LYS A 155 -1.35 -4.59 19.57
CA LYS A 155 -1.73 -4.92 18.19
C LYS A 155 -0.84 -4.20 17.16
N PHE A 156 -0.52 -2.94 17.40
CA PHE A 156 0.40 -2.17 16.57
C PHE A 156 1.82 -2.76 16.60
N ASN A 157 2.31 -3.17 17.77
CA ASN A 157 3.63 -3.77 17.92
C ASN A 157 3.74 -5.14 17.23
N GLU A 158 2.66 -5.92 17.21
CA GLU A 158 2.55 -7.16 16.42
C GLU A 158 2.66 -6.90 14.91
N ALA A 159 1.97 -5.86 14.42
CA ALA A 159 2.08 -5.44 13.03
C ALA A 159 3.51 -4.98 12.67
N MET A 160 4.15 -4.17 13.52
CA MET A 160 5.53 -3.73 13.33
C MET A 160 6.51 -4.90 13.24
N ARG A 161 6.40 -5.89 14.14
CA ARG A 161 7.21 -7.12 14.11
C ARG A 161 6.99 -7.91 12.82
N SER A 162 5.74 -8.05 12.37
CA SER A 162 5.40 -8.77 11.14
C SER A 162 5.99 -8.09 9.91
N LEU A 163 6.08 -6.76 9.91
CA LEU A 163 6.74 -5.96 8.88
C LEU A 163 8.27 -5.96 8.99
N GLY A 164 8.86 -6.50 10.06
CA GLY A 164 10.29 -6.40 10.34
C GLY A 164 10.75 -4.98 10.67
N LEU A 165 9.85 -4.14 11.19
CA LEU A 165 10.12 -2.76 11.60
C LEU A 165 10.21 -2.65 13.13
N GLU A 166 11.09 -1.79 13.61
CA GLU A 166 11.15 -1.44 15.03
C GLU A 166 10.04 -0.45 15.39
N ASN A 167 9.31 -0.70 16.48
CA ASN A 167 8.31 0.23 16.98
C ASN A 167 9.01 1.50 17.53
N PRO A 168 8.79 2.68 16.94
CA PRO A 168 9.47 3.90 17.38
C PRO A 168 9.03 4.37 18.76
N ASN A 169 7.89 3.87 19.27
CA ASN A 169 7.35 4.22 20.57
C ASN A 169 7.79 3.21 21.65
N PRO A 170 8.71 3.59 22.56
CA PRO A 170 9.18 2.70 23.61
C PRO A 170 8.20 2.58 24.80
N TYR A 171 7.12 3.36 24.81
CA TYR A 171 6.19 3.45 25.94
C TYR A 171 4.97 2.55 25.72
N SER A 172 5.04 1.30 26.18
CA SER A 172 3.93 0.35 26.05
C SER A 172 2.70 0.70 26.89
N GLN A 173 2.85 1.65 27.82
CA GLN A 173 1.76 2.22 28.62
C GLN A 173 1.98 3.72 28.87
N LEU A 174 0.88 4.45 29.02
CA LEU A 174 0.89 5.91 29.18
C LEU A 174 1.54 6.35 30.50
N TRP A 175 1.58 5.50 31.53
CA TRP A 175 2.32 5.78 32.76
C TRP A 175 3.84 5.80 32.58
N GLN A 176 4.39 5.02 31.64
CA GLN A 176 5.82 5.10 31.30
C GLN A 176 6.11 6.40 30.55
N TRP A 177 5.22 6.78 29.63
CA TRP A 177 5.29 8.06 28.95
C TRP A 177 5.20 9.21 29.98
N TYR A 178 4.29 9.13 30.98
CA TYR A 178 4.16 10.10 32.06
C TYR A 178 5.49 10.31 32.79
N GLY A 179 6.16 9.22 33.17
CA GLY A 179 7.47 9.29 33.84
C GLY A 179 8.51 10.08 33.03
N LYS A 180 8.47 9.99 31.69
CA LYS A 180 9.39 10.74 30.82
C LYS A 180 9.14 12.24 30.84
N TRP A 181 7.89 12.69 30.70
CA TRP A 181 7.64 14.14 30.65
C TRP A 181 7.56 14.78 32.04
N SER A 182 7.25 14.00 33.09
CA SER A 182 7.21 14.48 34.47
C SER A 182 8.60 14.60 35.09
N SER A 183 9.65 14.02 34.50
CA SER A 183 11.04 14.13 34.99
C SER A 183 11.65 15.53 34.85
N GLY A 184 10.98 16.43 34.13
CA GLY A 184 11.46 17.78 33.83
C GLY A 184 12.19 17.90 32.48
N GLU A 185 12.40 16.80 31.76
CA GLU A 185 13.04 16.81 30.44
C GLU A 185 12.17 17.45 29.34
N LEU A 186 10.86 17.47 29.51
CA LEU A 186 9.89 18.03 28.55
C LEU A 186 8.94 19.00 29.27
N PRO A 187 9.44 20.17 29.71
CA PRO A 187 8.70 21.08 30.57
C PRO A 187 7.53 21.73 29.84
N GLN A 188 7.67 22.10 28.57
CA GLN A 188 6.62 22.77 27.82
C GLN A 188 5.78 21.79 26.99
N TYR A 189 4.50 22.12 26.79
CA TYR A 189 3.62 21.35 25.91
C TYR A 189 4.12 21.31 24.46
N LYS A 190 4.82 22.35 24.01
CA LYS A 190 5.47 22.38 22.70
C LYS A 190 6.56 21.31 22.58
N ASP A 191 7.36 21.11 23.63
CA ASP A 191 8.43 20.12 23.65
C ASP A 191 7.86 18.70 23.57
N ARG A 192 6.79 18.44 24.32
CA ARG A 192 6.07 17.15 24.32
C ARG A 192 5.53 16.81 22.93
N ARG A 193 4.86 17.76 22.26
CA ARG A 193 4.36 17.59 20.89
C ARG A 193 5.49 17.38 19.88
N THR A 194 6.58 18.12 20.01
CA THR A 194 7.75 18.01 19.12
C THR A 194 8.42 16.65 19.27
N PHE A 195 8.58 16.18 20.50
CA PHE A 195 9.16 14.86 20.80
C PHE A 195 8.35 13.72 20.18
N ILE A 196 7.03 13.71 20.40
CA ILE A 196 6.14 12.68 19.82
C ILE A 196 6.08 12.81 18.28
N GLY A 197 6.04 14.04 17.76
CA GLY A 197 6.06 14.29 16.31
C GLY A 197 7.28 13.64 15.64
N LYS A 198 8.48 13.92 16.17
CA LYS A 198 9.74 13.33 15.67
C LYS A 198 9.78 11.81 15.82
N MET A 199 9.19 11.26 16.88
CA MET A 199 9.14 9.82 17.12
C MET A 199 8.44 9.06 15.98
N PHE A 200 7.30 9.57 15.51
CA PHE A 200 6.51 8.91 14.45
C PHE A 200 6.83 9.40 13.02
N GLU A 201 7.62 10.47 12.87
CA GLU A 201 7.88 11.12 11.57
C GLU A 201 8.39 10.16 10.50
N LYS A 202 9.45 9.40 10.79
CA LYS A 202 10.03 8.45 9.83
C LYS A 202 9.03 7.37 9.42
N LEU A 203 8.26 6.85 10.37
CA LEU A 203 7.29 5.80 10.11
C LEU A 203 6.11 6.33 9.27
N LEU A 204 5.60 7.52 9.58
CA LEU A 204 4.54 8.17 8.82
C LEU A 204 4.98 8.46 7.38
N LYS A 205 6.22 8.95 7.20
CA LYS A 205 6.78 9.18 5.86
C LYS A 205 6.84 7.86 5.08
N LEU A 206 7.39 6.81 5.69
CA LEU A 206 7.49 5.48 5.08
C LEU A 206 6.12 4.91 4.67
N THR A 207 5.10 5.05 5.53
CA THR A 207 3.75 4.56 5.22
C THR A 207 3.09 5.36 4.11
N MET A 208 3.23 6.69 4.09
CA MET A 208 2.70 7.54 3.02
C MET A 208 3.31 7.20 1.66
N GLU A 209 4.63 7.03 1.60
CA GLU A 209 5.38 6.75 0.37
C GLU A 209 5.23 5.30 -0.14
N SER A 210 4.82 4.36 0.73
CA SER A 210 4.63 2.97 0.33
C SER A 210 3.40 2.79 -0.59
N GLN A 211 3.53 2.00 -1.65
CA GLN A 211 2.40 1.59 -2.48
C GLN A 211 1.81 0.28 -1.95
N GLN A 212 0.48 0.13 -2.04
CA GLN A 212 -0.21 -1.12 -1.75
C GLN A 212 -0.50 -1.84 -3.07
N SER A 213 -0.13 -3.11 -3.17
CA SER A 213 -0.37 -3.91 -4.39
C SER A 213 -1.85 -3.97 -4.74
N GLU A 214 -2.20 -3.65 -6.00
CA GLU A 214 -3.58 -3.43 -6.45
C GLU A 214 -4.31 -4.68 -6.97
N LEU A 215 -3.59 -5.79 -7.18
CA LEU A 215 -4.06 -6.91 -8.02
C LEU A 215 -5.33 -7.62 -7.53
N LEU A 216 -5.80 -7.34 -6.31
CA LEU A 216 -6.98 -7.96 -5.69
C LEU A 216 -7.80 -6.95 -4.87
N ASN A 217 -7.94 -5.72 -5.35
CA ASN A 217 -8.60 -4.67 -4.58
C ASN A 217 -10.13 -4.84 -4.48
N ILE A 218 -10.63 -4.54 -3.28
CA ILE A 218 -12.05 -4.35 -3.03
C ILE A 218 -12.34 -2.89 -3.38
N SER A 219 -13.20 -2.65 -4.34
CA SER A 219 -13.60 -1.32 -4.83
C SER A 219 -14.88 -0.79 -4.17
N VAL A 220 -15.40 -1.51 -3.17
CA VAL A 220 -16.69 -1.25 -2.54
C VAL A 220 -16.57 -1.15 -1.02
N ASN A 221 -17.38 -0.31 -0.42
CA ASN A 221 -17.46 -0.13 1.02
C ASN A 221 -18.12 -1.36 1.69
N LEU A 222 -17.34 -2.03 2.54
CA LEU A 222 -17.77 -3.22 3.28
C LEU A 222 -18.35 -2.90 4.67
N ASN A 223 -18.60 -1.64 5.02
CA ASN A 223 -19.21 -1.28 6.30
C ASN A 223 -20.60 -1.93 6.43
N GLY A 224 -20.85 -2.58 7.57
CA GLY A 224 -22.06 -3.38 7.80
C GLY A 224 -22.01 -4.77 7.17
N TRP A 225 -20.90 -5.13 6.52
CA TRP A 225 -20.57 -6.46 6.00
C TRP A 225 -19.36 -7.04 6.74
N ASP A 226 -19.32 -6.88 8.06
CA ASP A 226 -18.16 -7.16 8.92
C ASP A 226 -17.61 -8.59 8.75
N ARG A 227 -18.49 -9.57 8.51
CA ARG A 227 -18.08 -10.96 8.27
C ARG A 227 -17.39 -11.13 6.92
N ILE A 228 -17.90 -10.47 5.88
CA ILE A 228 -17.33 -10.50 4.52
C ILE A 228 -15.99 -9.77 4.54
N GLU A 229 -15.91 -8.60 5.17
CA GLU A 229 -14.67 -7.85 5.31
C GLU A 229 -13.57 -8.67 5.99
N ARG A 230 -13.88 -9.27 7.15
CA ARG A 230 -12.94 -10.14 7.86
C ARG A 230 -12.48 -11.32 7.00
N SER A 231 -13.42 -11.95 6.30
CA SER A 231 -13.11 -13.13 5.48
C SER A 231 -12.27 -12.76 4.26
N VAL A 232 -12.52 -11.62 3.62
CA VAL A 232 -11.70 -11.11 2.51
C VAL A 232 -10.27 -10.80 2.97
N ARG A 233 -10.10 -10.16 4.14
CA ARG A 233 -8.76 -9.91 4.71
C ARG A 233 -8.03 -11.23 5.00
N GLU A 234 -8.72 -12.19 5.58
CA GLU A 234 -8.15 -13.53 5.85
C GLU A 234 -7.78 -14.26 4.55
N ILE A 235 -8.60 -14.20 3.51
CA ILE A 235 -8.29 -14.78 2.19
C ILE A 235 -6.98 -14.18 1.65
N LYS A 236 -6.86 -12.84 1.64
CA LYS A 236 -5.67 -12.15 1.15
C LYS A 236 -4.42 -12.48 1.98
N PHE A 237 -4.58 -12.60 3.29
CA PHE A 237 -3.50 -13.02 4.18
C PHE A 237 -3.06 -14.45 3.87
N ARG A 238 -3.99 -15.40 3.80
CA ARG A 238 -3.65 -16.82 3.60
C ARG A 238 -3.06 -17.10 2.23
N ILE A 239 -3.57 -16.47 1.17
CA ILE A 239 -3.01 -16.67 -0.17
C ILE A 239 -1.57 -16.14 -0.28
N SER A 240 -1.21 -15.08 0.47
CA SER A 240 0.16 -14.56 0.49
C SER A 240 1.15 -15.44 1.25
N GLN A 241 0.66 -16.28 2.17
CA GLN A 241 1.47 -17.19 2.97
C GLN A 241 1.47 -18.64 2.46
N ALA A 242 0.55 -18.99 1.56
CA ALA A 242 0.37 -20.37 1.11
C ALA A 242 1.52 -20.83 0.19
N GLN A 243 2.07 -22.00 0.47
CA GLN A 243 3.18 -22.63 -0.24
C GLN A 243 2.87 -24.08 -0.68
N VAL A 244 1.89 -24.74 -0.06
CA VAL A 244 1.54 -26.16 -0.31
C VAL A 244 0.06 -26.35 -0.60
N GLU A 245 -0.28 -27.51 -1.18
CA GLU A 245 -1.61 -27.84 -1.70
C GLU A 245 -2.72 -27.70 -0.64
N GLU A 246 -2.49 -28.15 0.59
CA GLU A 246 -3.47 -28.06 1.69
C GLU A 246 -3.77 -26.60 2.07
N GLN A 247 -2.79 -25.72 1.96
CA GLN A 247 -2.96 -24.30 2.24
C GLN A 247 -3.77 -23.62 1.13
N PHE A 248 -3.54 -23.99 -0.14
CA PHE A 248 -4.35 -23.52 -1.26
C PHE A 248 -5.81 -24.00 -1.16
N GLN A 249 -6.05 -25.22 -0.71
CA GLN A 249 -7.41 -25.72 -0.43
C GLN A 249 -8.09 -24.93 0.71
N ALA A 250 -7.36 -24.61 1.77
CA ALA A 250 -7.89 -23.80 2.87
C ALA A 250 -8.29 -22.39 2.41
N VAL A 251 -7.55 -21.79 1.48
CA VAL A 251 -7.95 -20.53 0.83
C VAL A 251 -9.25 -20.69 0.05
N GLY A 252 -9.40 -21.78 -0.71
CA GLY A 252 -10.64 -22.09 -1.41
C GLY A 252 -11.85 -22.23 -0.48
N LEU A 253 -11.67 -22.88 0.68
CA LEU A 253 -12.73 -23.00 1.68
C LEU A 253 -13.18 -21.63 2.20
N LEU A 254 -12.24 -20.73 2.49
CA LEU A 254 -12.54 -19.36 2.90
C LEU A 254 -13.28 -18.58 1.80
N CYS A 255 -12.90 -18.77 0.53
CA CYS A 255 -13.58 -18.16 -0.61
C CYS A 255 -15.05 -18.58 -0.66
N ARG A 256 -15.33 -19.88 -0.53
CA ARG A 256 -16.70 -20.42 -0.47
C ARG A 256 -17.49 -19.87 0.73
N ASP A 257 -16.91 -19.86 1.92
CA ASP A 257 -17.57 -19.34 3.11
C ASP A 257 -17.86 -17.83 3.02
N THR A 258 -16.98 -17.08 2.34
CA THR A 258 -17.18 -15.66 2.04
C THR A 258 -18.35 -15.47 1.10
N ILE A 259 -18.46 -16.29 0.05
CA ILE A 259 -19.59 -16.26 -0.89
C ILE A 259 -20.90 -16.64 -0.22
N ILE A 260 -20.91 -17.64 0.67
CA ILE A 260 -22.08 -17.97 1.48
C ILE A 260 -22.50 -16.79 2.33
N SER A 261 -21.55 -16.14 3.00
CA SER A 261 -21.83 -14.95 3.82
C SER A 261 -22.38 -13.81 2.97
N LEU A 262 -21.78 -13.55 1.81
CA LEU A 262 -22.25 -12.56 0.85
C LEU A 262 -23.67 -12.84 0.37
N ALA A 263 -23.97 -14.09 0.01
CA ALA A 263 -25.30 -14.50 -0.41
C ALA A 263 -26.34 -14.30 0.70
N GLN A 264 -26.00 -14.62 1.94
CA GLN A 264 -26.87 -14.42 3.11
C GLN A 264 -27.17 -12.94 3.37
N GLU A 265 -26.20 -12.05 3.18
CA GLU A 265 -26.38 -10.61 3.39
C GLU A 265 -27.30 -9.96 2.36
N VAL A 266 -27.26 -10.41 1.11
CA VAL A 266 -28.02 -9.76 0.02
C VAL A 266 -29.32 -10.47 -0.33
N TYR A 267 -29.50 -11.73 0.06
CA TYR A 267 -30.71 -12.48 -0.24
C TYR A 267 -31.88 -12.08 0.65
N ASN A 268 -32.99 -11.69 0.04
CA ASN A 268 -34.26 -11.40 0.69
C ASN A 268 -35.36 -12.32 0.13
N PRO A 269 -35.89 -13.27 0.92
CA PRO A 269 -36.93 -14.21 0.47
C PRO A 269 -38.20 -13.56 -0.08
N GLU A 270 -38.55 -12.35 0.37
CA GLU A 270 -39.74 -11.63 -0.09
C GLU A 270 -39.54 -11.02 -1.50
N LYS A 271 -38.29 -10.65 -1.82
CA LYS A 271 -37.91 -9.98 -3.08
C LYS A 271 -37.32 -10.95 -4.12
N HIS A 272 -36.59 -11.96 -3.67
CA HIS A 272 -35.78 -12.86 -4.50
C HIS A 272 -36.44 -14.23 -4.58
N LYS A 273 -37.48 -14.32 -5.42
CA LYS A 273 -38.25 -15.56 -5.57
C LYS A 273 -37.44 -16.65 -6.27
N ILE A 274 -37.44 -17.84 -5.69
CA ILE A 274 -36.88 -19.05 -6.28
C ILE A 274 -37.92 -19.67 -7.22
N LEU A 275 -37.51 -19.98 -8.44
CA LEU A 275 -38.42 -20.44 -9.50
C LEU A 275 -38.91 -21.89 -9.31
N ASP A 276 -38.18 -22.72 -8.56
CA ASP A 276 -38.34 -24.17 -8.58
C ASP A 276 -39.10 -24.75 -7.35
N ASN A 277 -39.75 -23.92 -6.52
CA ASN A 277 -40.49 -24.35 -5.31
C ASN A 277 -39.70 -25.21 -4.29
N ILE A 278 -38.37 -25.20 -4.37
CA ILE A 278 -37.47 -25.88 -3.41
C ILE A 278 -37.07 -24.89 -2.32
N ASP A 279 -37.19 -25.29 -1.05
CA ASP A 279 -36.70 -24.50 0.09
C ASP A 279 -35.18 -24.30 -0.01
N VAL A 280 -34.75 -23.04 -0.02
CA VAL A 280 -33.33 -22.68 -0.03
C VAL A 280 -32.75 -22.83 1.37
N SER A 281 -31.82 -23.78 1.51
CA SER A 281 -31.01 -23.93 2.72
C SER A 281 -30.23 -22.66 2.99
N ARG A 282 -30.00 -22.33 4.27
CA ARG A 282 -29.20 -21.17 4.70
C ARG A 282 -27.79 -21.15 4.13
N THR A 283 -27.25 -22.28 3.68
CA THR A 283 -25.89 -22.40 3.13
C THR A 283 -25.86 -22.53 1.60
N ASP A 284 -27.02 -22.48 0.93
CA ASP A 284 -27.11 -22.64 -0.52
C ASP A 284 -26.88 -21.31 -1.24
N ALA A 285 -25.62 -20.87 -1.22
CA ALA A 285 -25.21 -19.60 -1.82
C ALA A 285 -25.54 -19.50 -3.30
N LYS A 286 -25.43 -20.62 -4.05
CA LYS A 286 -25.72 -20.65 -5.49
C LYS A 286 -27.17 -20.27 -5.75
N ARG A 287 -28.13 -20.93 -5.08
CA ARG A 287 -29.55 -20.62 -5.27
C ARG A 287 -29.91 -19.21 -4.80
N MET A 288 -29.37 -18.77 -3.67
CA MET A 288 -29.58 -17.42 -3.15
C MET A 288 -29.12 -16.35 -4.15
N LEU A 289 -27.88 -16.48 -4.66
CA LEU A 289 -27.31 -15.53 -5.60
C LEU A 289 -28.00 -15.59 -6.97
N ASP A 290 -28.40 -16.78 -7.44
CA ASP A 290 -29.17 -16.91 -8.67
C ASP A 290 -30.52 -16.18 -8.60
N ALA A 291 -31.21 -16.30 -7.47
CA ALA A 291 -32.47 -15.58 -7.23
C ALA A 291 -32.23 -14.07 -7.12
N TYR A 292 -31.18 -13.65 -6.39
CA TYR A 292 -30.76 -12.24 -6.28
C TYR A 292 -30.48 -11.63 -7.66
N PHE A 293 -29.60 -12.22 -8.46
CA PHE A 293 -29.26 -11.70 -9.80
C PHE A 293 -30.45 -11.69 -10.74
N SER A 294 -31.34 -12.67 -10.66
CA SER A 294 -32.54 -12.72 -11.50
C SER A 294 -33.51 -11.58 -11.19
N SER A 295 -33.52 -11.10 -9.94
CA SER A 295 -34.40 -10.03 -9.47
C SER A 295 -33.79 -8.64 -9.63
N GLU A 296 -32.52 -8.44 -9.24
CA GLU A 296 -31.87 -7.11 -9.25
C GLU A 296 -31.42 -6.66 -10.63
N ILE A 297 -31.00 -7.59 -11.50
CA ILE A 297 -30.53 -7.27 -12.85
C ILE A 297 -31.35 -8.03 -13.90
N PRO A 298 -32.66 -7.77 -14.02
CA PRO A 298 -33.53 -8.49 -14.94
C PRO A 298 -33.29 -8.09 -16.40
N GLY A 299 -33.93 -8.81 -17.32
CA GLY A 299 -33.94 -8.47 -18.75
C GLY A 299 -32.77 -9.02 -19.57
N LYS A 300 -32.88 -8.93 -20.90
CA LYS A 300 -31.90 -9.45 -21.87
C LYS A 300 -30.60 -8.63 -21.90
N THR A 301 -30.70 -7.31 -21.69
CA THR A 301 -29.53 -6.41 -21.68
C THR A 301 -28.53 -6.74 -20.58
N ASN A 302 -28.99 -7.33 -19.47
CA ASN A 302 -28.16 -7.74 -18.34
C ASN A 302 -27.74 -9.22 -18.38
N GLU A 303 -28.00 -9.95 -19.47
CA GLU A 303 -27.70 -11.38 -19.55
C GLU A 303 -26.22 -11.70 -19.36
N ASN A 304 -25.33 -10.93 -20.01
CA ASN A 304 -23.89 -11.10 -19.88
C ASN A 304 -23.42 -10.88 -18.44
N LEU A 305 -24.02 -9.90 -17.74
CA LEU A 305 -23.68 -9.60 -16.35
C LEU A 305 -24.09 -10.76 -15.42
N ARG A 306 -25.30 -11.31 -15.60
CA ARG A 306 -25.74 -12.49 -14.85
C ARG A 306 -24.85 -13.70 -15.15
N ARG A 307 -24.46 -13.91 -16.41
CA ARG A 307 -23.57 -15.01 -16.80
C ARG A 307 -22.19 -14.88 -16.17
N TYR A 308 -21.64 -13.67 -16.16
CA TYR A 308 -20.39 -13.36 -15.47
C TYR A 308 -20.49 -13.69 -13.98
N ALA A 309 -21.51 -13.17 -13.29
CA ALA A 309 -21.71 -13.39 -11.85
C ALA A 309 -21.83 -14.88 -11.48
N ARG A 310 -22.62 -15.63 -12.25
CA ARG A 310 -22.79 -17.09 -12.08
C ARG A 310 -21.49 -17.85 -12.29
N SER A 311 -20.77 -17.51 -13.36
CA SER A 311 -19.49 -18.16 -13.68
C SER A 311 -18.44 -17.87 -12.60
N SER A 312 -18.39 -16.65 -12.07
CA SER A 312 -17.51 -16.30 -10.95
C SER A 312 -17.85 -17.08 -9.67
N ASN A 313 -19.14 -17.24 -9.36
CA ASN A 313 -19.59 -18.05 -8.22
C ASN A 313 -19.21 -19.54 -8.39
N ASP A 314 -19.45 -20.12 -9.57
CA ASP A 314 -19.10 -21.51 -9.85
C ASP A 314 -17.58 -21.72 -9.75
N LEU A 315 -16.79 -20.84 -10.39
CA LEU A 315 -15.32 -20.89 -10.36
C LEU A 315 -14.74 -20.79 -8.94
N ALA A 316 -15.33 -19.94 -8.09
CA ALA A 316 -14.90 -19.80 -6.70
C ALA A 316 -15.26 -21.01 -5.82
N ASN A 317 -16.29 -21.78 -6.20
CA ASN A 317 -16.66 -23.01 -5.49
C ASN A 317 -15.81 -24.21 -5.94
N ASP A 318 -15.36 -24.24 -7.21
CA ASP A 318 -14.67 -25.37 -7.82
C ASP A 318 -13.35 -25.77 -7.14
N LEU A 319 -12.64 -24.82 -6.52
CA LEU A 319 -11.35 -25.11 -5.87
C LEU A 319 -11.50 -25.98 -4.61
N THR A 320 -12.64 -25.88 -3.92
CA THR A 320 -12.84 -26.52 -2.59
C THR A 320 -12.79 -28.05 -2.62
N HIS A 321 -12.85 -28.65 -3.80
CA HIS A 321 -12.88 -30.10 -3.99
C HIS A 321 -11.63 -30.67 -4.68
N ARG A 322 -10.64 -29.82 -5.03
CA ARG A 322 -9.45 -30.25 -5.76
C ARG A 322 -8.30 -30.63 -4.81
N ARG A 323 -7.93 -31.91 -4.83
CA ARG A 323 -6.81 -32.45 -4.03
C ARG A 323 -5.41 -32.02 -4.50
N THR A 324 -5.30 -31.50 -5.73
CA THR A 324 -4.05 -31.05 -6.37
C THR A 324 -4.05 -29.54 -6.60
N ALA A 325 -4.56 -28.77 -5.63
CA ALA A 325 -4.73 -27.33 -5.76
C ALA A 325 -3.38 -26.61 -5.91
N THR A 326 -3.24 -25.80 -6.94
CA THR A 326 -2.03 -25.00 -7.21
C THR A 326 -2.23 -23.53 -6.80
N VAL A 327 -1.12 -22.80 -6.63
CA VAL A 327 -1.17 -21.34 -6.38
C VAL A 327 -1.98 -20.61 -7.45
N LYS A 328 -1.85 -21.01 -8.72
CA LYS A 328 -2.59 -20.41 -9.84
C LYS A 328 -4.09 -20.58 -9.69
N GLU A 329 -4.55 -21.79 -9.34
CA GLU A 329 -5.97 -22.06 -9.14
C GLU A 329 -6.52 -21.33 -7.90
N ALA A 330 -5.73 -21.25 -6.83
CA ALA A 330 -6.06 -20.47 -5.65
C ALA A 330 -6.18 -18.98 -5.96
N SER A 331 -5.23 -18.39 -6.69
CA SER A 331 -5.31 -16.98 -7.12
C SER A 331 -6.53 -16.70 -8.00
N ILE A 332 -6.88 -17.62 -8.91
CA ILE A 332 -8.09 -17.48 -9.75
C ILE A 332 -9.36 -17.54 -8.89
N CYS A 333 -9.43 -18.46 -7.93
CA CYS A 333 -10.55 -18.57 -7.00
C CYS A 333 -10.73 -17.28 -6.18
N VAL A 334 -9.64 -16.76 -5.60
CA VAL A 334 -9.64 -15.49 -4.86
C VAL A 334 -10.09 -14.33 -5.75
N SER A 335 -9.57 -14.24 -6.97
CA SER A 335 -9.96 -13.21 -7.95
C SER A 335 -11.45 -13.27 -8.28
N ALA A 336 -12.00 -14.47 -8.48
CA ALA A 336 -13.43 -14.68 -8.72
C ALA A 336 -14.30 -14.27 -7.51
N THR A 337 -13.88 -14.63 -6.29
CA THR A 337 -14.58 -14.23 -5.06
C THR A 337 -14.57 -12.72 -4.87
N ILE A 338 -13.42 -12.05 -5.02
CA ILE A 338 -13.30 -10.60 -4.87
C ILE A 338 -14.11 -9.88 -5.95
N SER A 339 -14.09 -10.39 -7.18
CA SER A 339 -14.91 -9.87 -8.27
C SER A 339 -16.40 -9.94 -7.97
N LEU A 340 -16.86 -11.03 -7.33
CA LEU A 340 -18.25 -11.20 -6.94
C LEU A 340 -18.65 -10.23 -5.80
N VAL A 341 -17.77 -10.07 -4.80
CA VAL A 341 -17.95 -9.06 -3.72
C VAL A 341 -18.06 -7.65 -4.31
N ASN A 342 -17.16 -7.29 -5.23
CA ASN A 342 -17.18 -5.99 -5.90
C ASN A 342 -18.45 -5.79 -6.73
N LEU A 343 -18.82 -6.78 -7.54
CA LEU A 343 -20.03 -6.72 -8.37
C LEU A 343 -21.28 -6.50 -7.51
N ILE A 344 -21.47 -7.31 -6.48
CA ILE A 344 -22.64 -7.22 -5.62
C ILE A 344 -22.61 -5.91 -4.82
N GLY A 345 -21.45 -5.49 -4.32
CA GLY A 345 -21.32 -4.18 -3.67
C GLY A 345 -21.68 -3.01 -4.58
N ILE A 346 -21.35 -3.09 -5.88
CA ILE A 346 -21.77 -2.08 -6.88
C ILE A 346 -23.30 -2.08 -7.05
N LEU A 347 -23.92 -3.27 -7.16
CA LEU A 347 -25.38 -3.40 -7.26
C LEU A 347 -26.11 -2.86 -6.01
N GLU A 348 -25.49 -3.01 -4.84
CA GLU A 348 -25.96 -2.46 -3.56
C GLU A 348 -25.60 -0.97 -3.36
N ASN A 349 -25.06 -0.28 -4.39
CA ASN A 349 -24.63 1.12 -4.36
C ASN A 349 -23.59 1.44 -3.27
N ARG A 350 -22.67 0.50 -3.00
CA ARG A 350 -21.59 0.62 -2.01
C ARG A 350 -20.27 1.06 -2.63
N GLN A 351 -20.29 1.86 -3.69
CA GLN A 351 -19.04 2.36 -4.31
C GLN A 351 -18.30 3.28 -3.33
N MET A 352 -16.96 3.19 -3.29
CA MET A 352 -16.11 4.03 -2.43
C MET A 352 -15.95 5.45 -2.95
#